data_AF-A0A925FZW5-F1
#
_entry.id   AF-A0A925FZW5-F1
#
_cell.length_a   1.000
_cell.length_b   1.000
_cell.length_c   1.000
_cell.angle_alpha   90.00
_cell.angle_beta   90.00
_cell.angle_gamma   90.00
#
_symmetry.space_group_name_H-M   'P 1'
#
loop_
_entity.id
_entity.type
_entity.pdbx_description
1 polymer ?
#
loop_
_entity_poly.entity_id
_entity_poly.type
_entity_poly.pdbx_seq_one_letter_code
_entity_poly.pdbx_strand_id
1 'polypeptide(L)'
;MLASAVSATQLTALLAVPLEQIRSVLLSTLVFVLLGIIVFALAFLVIVKAMPFSVRKEIEEDHNVALAIVIGAVIIGIAMIVAAAIQG
;
A
#
# COMPACT_ATOMS: atom_id res chain seq x y z
N MET A 1 19.07 -13.75 -39.37
CA MET A 1 18.00 -14.76 -39.16
C MET A 1 17.17 -14.55 -37.88
N LEU A 2 17.30 -13.43 -37.14
CA LEU A 2 16.51 -13.20 -35.90
C LEU A 2 15.37 -12.16 -36.01
N ALA A 3 15.11 -11.59 -37.19
CA ALA A 3 14.18 -10.47 -37.36
C ALA A 3 12.92 -10.80 -38.18
N SER A 4 12.43 -12.05 -38.21
CA SER A 4 11.42 -12.46 -39.20
C SER A 4 10.04 -12.91 -38.71
N ALA A 5 9.70 -12.87 -37.42
CA ALA A 5 8.29 -13.12 -37.04
C ALA A 5 7.93 -12.67 -35.61
N VAL A 6 7.82 -11.36 -35.37
CA VAL A 6 6.79 -10.92 -34.41
C VAL A 6 5.48 -10.98 -35.18
N SER A 7 4.76 -12.10 -35.09
CA SER A 7 3.52 -12.29 -35.85
C SER A 7 2.47 -11.26 -35.42
N ALA A 8 1.59 -10.85 -36.34
CA ALA A 8 0.49 -9.93 -36.04
C ALA A 8 -0.39 -10.41 -34.86
N THR A 9 -0.41 -11.73 -34.60
CA THR A 9 -1.02 -12.39 -33.43
C THR A 9 -0.36 -12.02 -32.10
N GLN A 10 0.97 -11.91 -32.06
CA GLN A 10 1.72 -11.47 -30.86
C GLN A 10 1.48 -9.97 -30.61
N LEU A 11 1.38 -9.17 -31.67
CA LEU A 11 1.08 -7.74 -31.57
C LEU A 11 -0.38 -7.47 -31.12
N THR A 12 -1.33 -8.30 -31.57
CA THR A 12 -2.73 -8.24 -31.11
C THR A 12 -2.89 -8.75 -29.68
N ALA A 13 -2.17 -9.79 -29.25
CA ALA A 13 -2.18 -10.22 -27.86
C ALA A 13 -1.62 -9.15 -26.89
N LEU A 14 -0.71 -8.29 -27.37
CA LEU A 14 -0.14 -7.18 -26.61
C LEU A 14 -1.11 -5.99 -26.46
N LEU A 15 -2.05 -5.82 -27.40
CA LEU A 15 -3.05 -4.74 -27.43
C LEU A 15 -4.45 -5.18 -26.97
N ALA A 16 -4.76 -6.47 -27.09
CA ALA A 16 -6.01 -7.07 -26.67
C ALA A 16 -5.90 -7.46 -25.21
N VAL A 17 -6.15 -6.51 -24.31
CA VAL A 17 -6.36 -6.84 -22.90
C VAL A 17 -7.74 -7.49 -22.78
N PRO A 18 -7.85 -8.79 -22.45
CA PRO A 18 -9.14 -9.42 -22.29
C PRO A 18 -9.82 -8.87 -21.03
N LEU A 19 -11.09 -8.46 -21.16
CA LEU A 19 -11.90 -7.91 -20.05
C LEU A 19 -11.94 -8.84 -18.83
N GLU A 20 -11.83 -10.15 -19.06
CA GLU A 20 -11.76 -11.17 -18.01
C GLU A 20 -10.49 -11.05 -17.14
N GLN A 21 -9.33 -10.70 -17.72
CA GLN A 21 -8.11 -10.49 -16.94
C GLN A 21 -8.19 -9.22 -16.10
N ILE A 22 -8.74 -8.14 -16.66
CA ILE A 22 -8.94 -6.88 -15.91
C ILE A 22 -9.80 -7.13 -14.69
N ARG A 23 -10.90 -7.88 -14.84
CA ARG A 23 -11.80 -8.23 -13.73
C ARG A 23 -11.06 -8.95 -12.61
N SER A 24 -10.27 -9.98 -12.94
CA SER A 24 -9.53 -10.76 -11.94
C SER A 24 -8.47 -9.92 -11.21
N VAL A 25 -7.74 -9.08 -11.95
CA VAL A 25 -6.70 -8.19 -11.39
C VAL A 25 -7.33 -7.14 -10.49
N LEU A 26 -8.46 -6.56 -10.89
CA LEU A 26 -9.15 -5.52 -10.13
C LEU A 26 -9.68 -6.05 -8.80
N LEU A 27 -10.30 -7.24 -8.81
CA LEU A 27 -10.78 -7.90 -7.59
C LEU A 27 -9.62 -8.23 -6.64
N SER A 28 -8.53 -8.78 -7.16
CA SER A 28 -7.35 -9.11 -6.35
C SER A 28 -6.73 -7.86 -5.74
N THR A 29 -6.54 -6.81 -6.55
CA THR A 29 -6.02 -5.50 -6.10
C THR A 29 -6.90 -4.92 -5.00
N LEU A 30 -8.23 -4.94 -5.17
CA LEU A 30 -9.16 -4.40 -4.18
C LEU A 30 -9.04 -5.13 -2.83
N VAL A 31 -8.93 -6.46 -2.86
CA VAL A 31 -8.76 -7.27 -1.64
C VAL A 31 -7.44 -6.92 -0.95
N PHE A 32 -6.32 -6.83 -1.68
CA PHE A 32 -5.02 -6.49 -1.08
C PHE A 32 -4.96 -5.07 -0.54
N VAL A 33 -5.58 -4.09 -1.23
CA VAL A 33 -5.69 -2.72 -0.75
C VAL A 33 -6.49 -2.67 0.56
N LEU A 34 -7.64 -3.34 0.62
CA LEU A 34 -8.45 -3.41 1.84
C LEU A 34 -7.69 -4.08 2.98
N LEU A 35 -7.00 -5.19 2.71
CA LEU A 35 -6.19 -5.88 3.70
C LEU A 35 -5.08 -4.96 4.25
N GLY A 36 -4.36 -4.26 3.36
CA GLY A 36 -3.32 -3.31 3.74
C GLY A 36 -3.86 -2.18 4.63
N ILE A 37 -5.02 -1.61 4.29
CA ILE A 37 -5.68 -0.57 5.10
C ILE A 37 -6.06 -1.11 6.49
N ILE A 38 -6.62 -2.32 6.57
CA ILE A 38 -7.00 -2.94 7.84
C ILE A 38 -5.77 -3.16 8.72
N VAL A 39 -4.70 -3.75 8.17
CA VAL A 39 -3.45 -4.00 8.90
C VAL A 39 -2.82 -2.69 9.37
N PHE A 40 -2.77 -1.69 8.50
CA PHE A 40 -2.26 -0.36 8.83
C PHE A 40 -3.06 0.30 9.97
N ALA A 41 -4.40 0.26 9.90
CA ALA A 41 -5.26 0.83 10.93
C ALA A 41 -5.08 0.12 12.29
N LEU A 42 -4.94 -1.21 12.29
CA LEU A 42 -4.67 -1.98 13.50
C LEU A 42 -3.32 -1.62 14.10
N ALA A 43 -2.26 -1.54 13.29
CA ALA A 43 -0.94 -1.15 13.75
C ALA A 43 -0.95 0.26 14.36
N PHE A 44 -1.61 1.22 13.69
CA PHE A 44 -1.76 2.58 14.19
C PHE A 44 -2.52 2.62 15.53
N LEU A 45 -3.63 1.88 15.67
CA LEU A 45 -4.37 1.78 16.92
C LEU A 45 -3.54 1.19 18.06
N VAL A 46 -2.73 0.17 17.78
CA VAL A 46 -1.83 -0.42 18.77
C VAL A 46 -0.82 0.61 19.28
N ILE A 47 -0.23 1.40 18.39
CA ILE A 47 0.74 2.43 18.76
C ILE A 47 0.09 3.52 19.61
N VAL A 48 -1.04 4.08 19.16
CA VAL A 48 -1.75 5.13 19.89
C VAL A 48 -2.17 4.64 21.28
N LYS A 49 -2.59 3.39 21.40
CA LYS A 49 -2.96 2.78 22.69
C LYS A 49 -1.76 2.46 23.57
N ALA A 50 -0.60 2.17 22.99
CA ALA A 50 0.64 1.90 23.73
C ALA A 50 1.27 3.18 24.29
N MET A 51 1.00 4.34 23.70
CA MET A 51 1.49 5.62 24.21
C MET A 51 0.76 6.01 25.50
N PRO A 52 1.48 6.34 26.59
CA PRO A 52 0.87 6.69 27.88
C PRO A 52 0.30 8.12 27.93
N PHE A 53 0.29 8.83 26.80
CA PHE A 53 -0.17 10.21 26.66
C PHE A 53 -1.02 10.36 25.40
N SER A 54 -1.77 11.46 25.31
CA SER A 54 -2.62 11.74 24.16
C SER A 54 -1.80 12.34 23.02
N VAL A 55 -1.53 11.54 21.99
CA VAL A 55 -0.81 11.98 20.77
C VAL A 55 -1.44 13.24 20.18
N ARG A 56 -2.77 13.32 20.16
CA ARG A 56 -3.48 14.50 19.64
C ARG A 56 -3.18 15.74 20.47
N LYS A 57 -3.17 15.61 21.80
CA LYS A 57 -2.96 16.73 22.71
C LYS A 57 -1.54 17.28 22.58
N GLU A 58 -0.56 16.39 22.54
CA GLU A 58 0.83 16.78 22.37
C GLU A 58 1.10 17.49 21.04
N ILE A 59 0.42 17.10 19.95
CA ILE A 59 0.61 17.69 18.62
C ILE A 59 -0.17 19.00 18.46
N GLU A 60 -1.45 19.03 18.87
CA GLU A 60 -2.34 20.19 18.67
C GLU A 60 -2.14 21.28 19.73
N GLU A 61 -2.07 20.91 21.01
CA GLU A 61 -2.04 21.87 22.13
C GLU A 61 -0.61 22.22 22.52
N ASP A 62 0.25 21.22 22.71
CA ASP A 62 1.64 21.43 23.16
C ASP A 62 2.62 21.68 22.00
N HIS A 63 2.12 21.66 20.75
CA HIS A 63 2.90 21.90 19.53
C HIS A 63 4.20 21.07 19.46
N ASN A 64 4.15 19.82 19.92
CA ASN A 64 5.29 18.92 19.94
C ASN A 64 5.62 18.39 18.53
N VAL A 65 6.40 19.18 17.79
CA VAL A 65 6.87 18.84 16.43
C VAL A 65 7.70 17.55 16.42
N ALA A 66 8.47 17.28 17.49
CA ALA A 66 9.28 16.06 17.58
C ALA A 66 8.38 14.82 17.59
N LEU A 67 7.29 14.83 18.36
CA LEU A 67 6.31 13.74 18.36
C LEU A 67 5.65 13.58 16.98
N ALA A 68 5.29 14.69 16.32
CA ALA A 68 4.70 14.64 14.98
C ALA A 68 5.63 13.97 13.95
N ILE A 69 6.93 14.30 14.00
CA ILE A 69 7.95 13.69 13.13
C ILE A 69 8.10 12.19 13.43
N VAL A 70 8.16 11.82 14.71
CA VAL A 70 8.30 10.41 15.12
C VAL A 70 7.09 9.59 14.67
N ILE A 71 5.87 10.08 14.91
CA ILE A 71 4.64 9.44 14.44
C ILE A 71 4.63 9.31 12.92
N GLY A 72 5.01 10.36 12.20
CA GLY A 72 5.15 10.33 10.74
C GLY A 72 6.14 9.27 10.26
N ALA A 73 7.30 9.16 10.90
CA ALA A 73 8.30 8.14 10.58
C ALA A 73 7.79 6.71 10.85
N VAL A 74 7.06 6.51 11.95
CA VAL A 74 6.45 5.22 12.28
C VAL A 74 5.38 4.82 11.26
N ILE A 75 4.52 5.76 10.85
CA ILE A 75 3.51 5.58 9.80
C ILE A 75 4.19 5.14 8.49
N ILE A 76 5.28 5.81 8.09
CA ILE A 76 6.05 5.44 6.89
C ILE A 76 6.65 4.04 7.03
N GLY A 77 7.21 3.71 8.20
CA GLY A 77 7.75 2.38 8.48
C GLY A 77 6.70 1.27 8.32
N ILE A 78 5.50 1.47 8.86
CA ILE A 78 4.39 0.52 8.72
C ILE A 78 3.97 0.38 7.25
N ALA A 79 3.87 1.49 6.52
CA ALA A 79 3.53 1.46 5.10
C ALA A 79 4.55 0.63 4.29
N MET A 80 5.85 0.75 4.60
CA MET A 80 6.88 -0.08 3.97
C MET A 80 6.77 -1.56 4.32
N ILE A 81 6.47 -1.90 5.58
CA ILE A 81 6.26 -3.30 6.00
C ILE A 81 5.07 -3.91 5.25
N VAL A 82 3.95 -3.18 5.16
CA VAL A 82 2.76 -3.63 4.42
C VAL A 82 3.08 -3.79 2.93
N ALA A 83 3.80 -2.85 2.32
CA ALA A 83 4.20 -2.95 0.91
C ALA A 83 5.09 -4.19 0.66
N ALA A 84 6.08 -4.43 1.52
CA ALA A 84 6.94 -5.61 1.43
C ALA A 84 6.16 -6.93 1.62
N ALA A 85 5.17 -6.95 2.52
CA ALA A 85 4.34 -8.12 2.76
C ALA A 85 3.38 -8.45 1.60
N ILE A 86 3.00 -7.46 0.78
CA ILE A 86 2.17 -7.68 -0.41
C ILE A 86 3.00 -8.12 -1.63
N GLN A 87 4.28 -7.72 -1.68
CA GLN A 87 5.20 -8.06 -2.77
C GLN A 87 5.95 -9.39 -2.58
N GLY A 88 6.07 -9.87 -1.33
CA GLY A 88 6.66 -11.17 -0.99
C GLY A 88 5.71 -12.33 -1.18
#